data_AF-A0A951SA80-F1
#
_entry.id   AF-A0A951SA80-F1
#
_cell.length_a   1.000
_cell.length_b   1.000
_cell.length_c   1.000
_cell.angle_alpha   90.00
_cell.angle_beta   90.00
_cell.angle_gamma   90.00
#
_symmetry.space_group_name_H-M   'P 1'
#
loop_
_entity.id
_entity.type
_entity.pdbx_description
1 polymer ?
#
loop_
_entity_poly.entity_id
_entity_poly.type
_entity_poly.pdbx_seq_one_letter_code
_entity_poly.pdbx_strand_id
1 'polypeptide(L)'
;MKTQMNTRKMIFFILFSLLTIQSIAQTNGQLTRKEFPLSGFTGIEAGGAIRISFTQAEQYAVFFETDENLINKIEMKVTDGVLRISAGTTRNASRLHAVVACPELKTINLSGAATFNADGIVQAENLELTAGGASKIEAAVDVQNHLTTKLSGAAKIILYGNAVSHEAYLSGASKLVAQGLETTATFVDASGVSEARITADTLEQHISGMAKVTNTLGDQNEKNEREAKRQQTTDSVTVNLGKVKVKVLDGDSTVVIVGSRKVVVDENGNVNVSKEQKPKKRKFNGHWAGFELGINGLVTPDFSMDYGRGYEFLDQRVEKSINVNLNFFEQNISFNQKGNVGLVSGLGLSWNNYRFANDVMLKNENNKLVGYYLDGISVKKSKLVNSYLTLPMFIEFQMGPEKNKGKVHLAFGVIGGWRFSSHTKIYYLEQNKVFRLIDPISNEVVREMQSPATNKRNIVKEFDSFQQSPFKLDASLRAGWGVVNLFATYSITPMFIKNRGPELYPYSIGITIGDW
;
A
#
# COMPACT_ATOMS: atom_id res chain seq x y z
N MET A 1 -1.45 -45.76 20.52
CA MET A 1 -1.40 -44.88 21.71
C MET A 1 -0.63 -43.63 21.32
N LYS A 2 -1.29 -42.46 21.44
CA LYS A 2 -0.80 -41.07 21.41
C LYS A 2 0.03 -40.58 20.19
N THR A 3 -0.57 -39.84 19.25
CA THR A 3 -0.78 -38.37 19.16
C THR A 3 0.46 -37.50 18.89
N GLN A 4 0.33 -36.65 17.86
CA GLN A 4 0.86 -35.26 17.71
C GLN A 4 2.35 -35.07 17.37
N MET A 5 2.79 -34.05 16.62
CA MET A 5 2.17 -32.98 15.83
C MET A 5 3.27 -32.34 14.94
N ASN A 6 2.86 -31.74 13.83
CA ASN A 6 3.67 -30.92 12.92
C ASN A 6 4.50 -29.81 13.62
N THR A 7 5.72 -29.58 13.13
CA THR A 7 6.38 -28.25 13.18
C THR A 7 7.34 -28.10 11.99
N ARG A 8 6.84 -27.53 10.89
CA ARG A 8 7.62 -27.00 9.77
C ARG A 8 7.67 -25.48 9.92
N LYS A 9 8.65 -24.93 10.67
CA LYS A 9 9.10 -23.51 10.65
C LYS A 9 10.53 -23.43 11.22
N MET A 10 11.31 -22.41 10.81
CA MET A 10 12.76 -22.16 11.00
C MET A 10 13.62 -22.84 9.93
N ILE A 11 14.37 -22.14 9.08
CA ILE A 11 15.37 -21.11 9.39
C ILE A 11 15.42 -20.09 8.22
N PHE A 12 15.26 -18.79 8.48
CA PHE A 12 15.66 -17.71 7.55
C PHE A 12 16.97 -17.13 8.08
N PHE A 13 18.08 -17.51 7.44
CA PHE A 13 19.42 -16.96 7.68
C PHE A 13 19.46 -15.54 7.07
N ILE A 14 19.64 -14.51 7.89
CA ILE A 14 19.92 -13.15 7.41
C ILE A 14 21.42 -13.08 7.12
N LEU A 15 21.78 -13.11 5.83
CA LEU A 15 23.13 -12.89 5.35
C LEU A 15 23.37 -11.37 5.23
N PHE A 16 23.98 -10.76 6.23
CA PHE A 16 24.43 -9.36 6.16
C PHE A 16 25.80 -9.34 5.45
N SER A 17 25.83 -9.07 4.14
CA SER A 17 27.08 -8.89 3.40
C SER A 17 27.65 -7.49 3.67
N LEU A 18 28.82 -7.42 4.32
CA LEU A 18 29.70 -6.25 4.29
C LEU A 18 30.12 -5.99 2.83
N LEU A 19 29.82 -4.81 2.32
CA LEU A 19 30.50 -4.24 1.16
C LEU A 19 30.98 -2.85 1.56
N THR A 20 32.29 -2.72 1.76
CA THR A 20 32.98 -1.45 1.90
C THR A 20 33.02 -0.77 0.53
N ILE A 21 32.47 0.45 0.43
CA ILE A 21 32.56 1.30 -0.77
C ILE A 21 33.62 2.37 -0.48
N GLN A 22 34.69 2.38 -1.29
CA GLN A 22 35.63 3.49 -1.36
C GLN A 22 35.05 4.60 -2.26
N SER A 23 35.32 5.84 -1.84
CA SER A 23 34.72 7.08 -2.33
C SER A 23 35.21 7.52 -3.71
N ILE A 24 34.27 8.05 -4.52
CA ILE A 24 34.56 9.00 -5.59
C ILE A 24 33.56 10.15 -5.46
N ALA A 25 34.08 11.34 -5.18
CA ALA A 25 33.31 12.56 -5.00
C ALA A 25 32.83 13.11 -6.36
N GLN A 26 31.51 13.21 -6.52
CA GLN A 26 30.88 14.15 -7.43
C GLN A 26 29.50 14.52 -6.86
N THR A 27 29.24 15.81 -6.73
CA THR A 27 28.10 16.40 -6.02
C THR A 27 26.75 15.96 -6.60
N ASN A 28 26.02 15.11 -5.85
CA ASN A 28 24.55 15.02 -5.74
C ASN A 28 24.17 13.92 -4.72
N GLY A 29 23.78 14.33 -3.50
CA GLY A 29 22.99 13.54 -2.52
C GLY A 29 23.26 12.04 -2.40
N GLN A 30 24.51 11.59 -2.30
CA GLN A 30 24.78 10.19 -1.98
C GLN A 30 24.41 9.94 -0.51
N LEU A 31 23.45 9.03 -0.29
CA LEU A 31 23.13 8.52 1.03
C LEU A 31 24.29 7.68 1.54
N THR A 32 24.73 7.95 2.75
CA THR A 32 25.72 7.17 3.47
C THR A 32 25.12 6.63 4.76
N ARG A 33 25.63 5.48 5.20
CA ARG A 33 25.25 4.85 6.45
C ARG A 33 26.45 4.81 7.39
N LYS A 34 26.30 5.37 8.58
CA LYS A 34 27.32 5.33 9.64
C LYS A 34 26.83 4.49 10.80
N GLU A 35 27.70 3.61 11.28
CA GLU A 35 27.50 2.85 12.50
C GLU A 35 27.96 3.66 13.72
N PHE A 36 27.20 3.56 14.81
CA PHE A 36 27.53 4.12 16.11
C PHE A 36 27.65 2.96 17.10
N PRO A 37 28.85 2.69 17.65
CA PRO A 37 29.08 1.59 18.58
C PRO A 37 28.54 1.94 19.98
N LEU A 38 27.21 2.03 20.09
CA LEU A 38 26.48 2.41 21.30
C LEU A 38 25.74 1.20 21.87
N SER A 39 25.79 1.05 23.19
CA SER A 39 25.15 -0.06 23.92
C SER A 39 24.64 0.40 25.28
N GLY A 40 23.94 -0.50 26.00
CA GLY A 40 23.49 -0.27 27.37
C GLY A 40 22.30 0.68 27.50
N PHE A 41 21.60 0.99 26.41
CA PHE A 41 20.38 1.80 26.44
C PHE A 41 19.13 0.93 26.46
N THR A 42 18.13 1.35 27.23
CA THR A 42 16.78 0.79 27.25
C THR A 42 15.72 1.85 26.90
N GLY A 43 16.14 3.09 26.64
CA GLY A 43 15.28 4.16 26.15
C GLY A 43 15.78 4.75 24.84
N ILE A 44 14.86 5.32 24.05
CA ILE A 44 15.17 6.07 22.81
C ILE A 44 14.51 7.44 22.90
N GLU A 45 15.28 8.49 22.65
CA GLU A 45 14.80 9.87 22.60
C GLU A 45 15.24 10.52 21.27
N ALA A 46 14.29 11.10 20.55
CA ALA A 46 14.59 11.79 19.29
C ALA A 46 13.69 13.01 19.05
N GLY A 47 14.28 14.05 18.47
CA GLY A 47 13.60 15.27 18.05
C GLY A 47 13.78 15.56 16.56
N GLY A 48 13.05 16.57 16.06
CA GLY A 48 13.15 16.99 14.66
C GLY A 48 12.40 16.05 13.70
N ALA A 49 12.81 15.98 12.44
CA ALA A 49 12.16 15.19 11.39
C ALA A 49 12.83 13.82 11.17
N ILE A 50 13.25 13.17 12.26
CA ILE A 50 13.99 11.90 12.22
C ILE A 50 13.01 10.72 12.15
N ARG A 51 13.28 9.77 11.24
CA ARG A 51 12.62 8.46 11.22
C ARG A 51 13.46 7.43 11.96
N ILE A 52 12.83 6.61 12.78
CA ILE A 52 13.45 5.53 13.54
C ILE A 52 12.79 4.22 13.12
N SER A 53 13.61 3.26 12.70
CA SER A 53 13.22 1.86 12.55
C SER A 53 13.84 1.07 13.69
N PHE A 54 13.00 0.44 14.50
CA PHE A 54 13.43 -0.30 15.67
C PHE A 54 13.19 -1.80 15.50
N THR A 55 14.13 -2.62 15.96
CA THR A 55 13.95 -4.07 16.07
C THR A 55 14.49 -4.54 17.41
N GLN A 56 13.69 -5.27 18.19
CA GLN A 56 14.18 -5.88 19.43
C GLN A 56 15.06 -7.09 19.09
N ALA A 57 16.30 -7.12 19.61
CA ALA A 57 17.29 -8.15 19.27
C ALA A 57 18.28 -8.36 20.41
N GLU A 58 18.89 -9.55 20.50
CA GLU A 58 19.86 -9.91 21.55
C GLU A 58 21.12 -9.01 21.58
N GLN A 59 21.42 -8.33 20.47
CA GLN A 59 22.59 -7.46 20.34
C GLN A 59 22.18 -6.02 20.05
N TYR A 60 22.99 -5.08 20.54
CA TYR A 60 22.84 -3.67 20.23
C TYR A 60 23.32 -3.39 18.80
N ALA A 61 22.55 -2.61 18.06
CA ALA A 61 22.98 -2.10 16.77
C ALA A 61 22.39 -0.71 16.52
N VAL A 62 23.23 0.27 16.22
CA VAL A 62 22.81 1.65 15.98
C VAL A 62 23.44 2.18 14.71
N PHE A 63 22.60 2.54 13.75
CA PHE A 63 23.03 3.12 12.48
C PHE A 63 22.24 4.38 12.18
N PHE A 64 22.86 5.28 11.43
CA PHE A 64 22.19 6.43 10.87
C PHE A 64 22.46 6.53 9.37
N GLU A 65 21.41 6.75 8.58
CA GLU A 65 21.45 6.93 7.14
C GLU A 65 21.00 8.37 6.79
N THR A 66 21.90 9.12 6.14
CA THR A 66 21.63 10.49 5.65
C THR A 66 22.58 10.84 4.51
N ASP A 67 22.48 12.05 3.96
CA ASP A 67 23.41 12.54 2.93
C ASP A 67 24.85 12.61 3.48
N GLU A 68 25.84 12.26 2.66
CA GLU A 68 27.25 12.19 3.07
C GLU A 68 27.78 13.50 3.71
N ASN A 69 27.35 14.65 3.22
CA ASN A 69 27.72 15.95 3.76
C ASN A 69 27.07 16.27 5.12
N LEU A 70 26.07 15.50 5.55
CA LEU A 70 25.34 15.68 6.80
C LEU A 70 25.69 14.63 7.85
N ILE A 71 26.27 13.48 7.47
CA ILE A 71 26.53 12.36 8.40
C ILE A 71 27.39 12.74 9.61
N ASN A 72 28.33 13.67 9.43
CA ASN A 72 29.22 14.14 10.50
C ASN A 72 28.57 15.17 11.44
N LYS A 73 27.37 15.67 11.10
CA LYS A 73 26.57 16.56 11.94
C LYS A 73 25.58 15.80 12.82
N ILE A 74 25.45 14.48 12.63
CA ILE A 74 24.56 13.63 13.40
C ILE A 74 25.23 13.30 14.73
N GLU A 75 24.56 13.63 15.83
CA GLU A 75 24.99 13.31 17.17
C GLU A 75 24.08 12.24 17.76
N MET A 76 24.67 11.11 18.13
CA MET A 76 24.01 10.03 18.85
C MET A 76 24.82 9.71 20.10
N LYS A 77 24.18 9.74 21.27
CA LYS A 77 24.83 9.42 22.54
C LYS A 77 23.88 8.71 23.47
N VAL A 78 24.41 7.82 24.29
CA VAL A 78 23.67 7.22 25.41
C VAL A 78 23.93 8.06 26.65
N THR A 79 22.87 8.47 27.34
CA THR A 79 22.96 9.19 28.61
C THR A 79 21.86 8.67 29.51
N ASP A 80 22.20 8.27 30.74
CA ASP A 80 21.26 7.68 31.71
C ASP A 80 20.45 6.50 31.15
N GLY A 81 21.08 5.67 30.32
CA GLY A 81 20.43 4.53 29.67
C GLY A 81 19.47 4.88 28.52
N VAL A 82 19.46 6.14 28.07
CA VAL A 82 18.64 6.61 26.94
C VAL A 82 19.52 6.97 25.75
N LEU A 83 19.25 6.37 24.59
CA LEU A 83 19.85 6.75 23.30
C LEU A 83 19.20 8.04 22.81
N ARG A 84 19.95 9.15 22.85
CA ARG A 84 19.53 10.45 22.33
C ARG A 84 20.02 10.64 20.91
N ILE A 85 19.10 10.94 20.00
CA ILE A 85 19.37 11.13 18.56
C ILE A 85 19.07 12.59 18.19
N SER A 86 20.10 13.33 17.77
CA SER A 86 19.99 14.73 17.35
C SER A 86 20.60 14.92 15.97
N ALA A 87 19.88 15.60 15.08
CA ALA A 87 20.32 15.86 13.71
C ALA A 87 20.68 17.34 13.45
N GLY A 88 20.60 18.24 14.44
CA GLY A 88 20.82 19.68 14.23
C GLY A 88 19.88 20.28 13.16
N THR A 89 20.30 21.37 12.50
CA THR A 89 19.51 22.00 11.42
C THR A 89 19.81 21.34 10.07
N THR A 90 18.85 20.56 9.56
CA THR A 90 18.98 19.75 8.34
C THR A 90 17.88 20.08 7.32
N ARG A 91 17.68 21.37 7.03
CA ARG A 91 16.59 21.88 6.17
C ARG A 91 16.55 21.27 4.75
N ASN A 92 17.62 20.62 4.29
CA ASN A 92 17.75 20.04 2.94
C ASN A 92 18.21 18.58 2.95
N ALA A 93 18.03 17.85 4.05
CA ALA A 93 18.39 16.43 4.08
C ALA A 93 17.41 15.60 3.24
N SER A 94 17.94 14.79 2.32
CA SER A 94 17.16 13.84 1.52
C SER A 94 16.60 12.70 2.39
N ARG A 95 17.31 12.36 3.49
CA ARG A 95 16.92 11.32 4.45
C ARG A 95 17.54 11.58 5.83
N LEU A 96 16.77 11.32 6.89
CA LEU A 96 17.22 11.29 8.29
C LEU A 96 16.65 10.02 8.92
N HIS A 97 17.38 8.91 8.83
CA HIS A 97 16.87 7.60 9.24
C HIS A 97 17.82 6.91 10.21
N ALA A 98 17.37 6.71 11.45
CA ALA A 98 18.06 5.89 12.42
C ALA A 98 17.51 4.45 12.39
N VAL A 99 18.41 3.47 12.37
CA VAL A 99 18.09 2.05 12.55
C VAL A 99 18.66 1.62 13.89
N VAL A 100 17.80 1.18 14.81
CA VAL A 100 18.16 0.93 16.21
C VAL A 100 17.70 -0.47 16.62
N ALA A 101 18.57 -1.22 17.30
CA ALA A 101 18.24 -2.48 17.92
C ALA A 101 18.82 -2.55 19.34
N CYS A 102 18.05 -3.11 20.27
CA CYS A 102 18.51 -3.42 21.63
C CYS A 102 17.72 -4.62 22.20
N PRO A 103 18.26 -5.29 23.25
CA PRO A 103 17.60 -6.44 23.88
C PRO A 103 16.30 -6.10 24.59
N GLU A 104 16.26 -4.91 25.21
CA GLU A 104 15.14 -4.46 26.03
C GLU A 104 14.85 -2.99 25.74
N LEU A 105 13.57 -2.67 25.54
CA LEU A 105 13.10 -1.30 25.34
C LEU A 105 12.01 -0.97 26.35
N LYS A 106 12.24 0.06 27.16
CA LYS A 106 11.36 0.54 28.24
C LYS A 106 10.74 1.89 27.95
N THR A 107 11.42 2.75 27.18
CA THR A 107 10.95 4.13 26.96
C THR A 107 11.20 4.61 25.55
N ILE A 108 10.21 5.25 24.95
CA ILE A 108 10.34 5.99 23.69
C ILE A 108 9.84 7.42 23.93
N ASN A 109 10.66 8.41 23.61
CA ASN A 109 10.29 9.82 23.72
C ASN A 109 10.56 10.55 22.40
N LEU A 110 9.49 10.92 21.69
CA LEU A 110 9.57 11.65 20.43
C LEU A 110 9.08 13.09 20.59
N SER A 111 9.80 14.01 19.97
CA SER A 111 9.40 15.42 19.85
C SER A 111 9.58 15.93 18.41
N GLY A 112 9.00 17.10 18.10
CA GLY A 112 9.06 17.67 16.75
C GLY A 112 8.18 16.91 15.76
N ALA A 113 8.76 16.43 14.65
CA ALA A 113 8.06 15.70 13.59
C ALA A 113 8.63 14.27 13.42
N ALA A 114 9.15 13.71 14.50
CA ALA A 114 9.84 12.42 14.48
C ALA A 114 8.86 11.26 14.30
N THR A 115 9.31 10.18 13.67
CA THR A 115 8.52 8.96 13.47
C THR A 115 9.26 7.75 14.00
N PHE A 116 8.62 6.91 14.80
CA PHE A 116 9.14 5.62 15.25
C PHE A 116 8.27 4.49 14.73
N ASN A 117 8.91 3.47 14.15
CA ASN A 117 8.25 2.23 13.76
C ASN A 117 9.04 1.03 14.32
N ALA A 118 8.35 0.15 15.06
CA ALA A 118 8.91 -1.14 15.43
C ALA A 118 8.67 -2.18 14.33
N ASP A 119 9.71 -2.94 13.99
CA ASP A 119 9.65 -4.14 13.17
C ASP A 119 9.64 -5.37 14.10
N GLY A 120 8.52 -6.10 14.10
CA GLY A 120 8.24 -7.15 15.06
C GLY A 120 7.49 -6.69 16.30
N ILE A 121 7.40 -7.58 17.30
CA ILE A 121 6.71 -7.34 18.57
C ILE A 121 7.74 -6.84 19.59
N VAL A 122 7.44 -5.72 20.25
CA VAL A 122 8.20 -5.21 21.39
C VAL A 122 7.70 -5.87 22.66
N GLN A 123 8.50 -6.77 23.22
CA GLN A 123 8.25 -7.43 24.48
C GLN A 123 8.86 -6.62 25.63
N ALA A 124 8.05 -6.24 26.60
CA ALA A 124 8.49 -5.47 27.75
C ALA A 124 7.69 -5.82 29.01
N GLU A 125 8.31 -5.68 30.19
CA GLU A 125 7.56 -5.73 31.44
C GLU A 125 6.73 -4.46 31.62
N ASN A 126 7.39 -3.30 31.45
CA ASN A 126 6.78 -1.97 31.48
C ASN A 126 7.28 -1.17 30.27
N LEU A 127 6.40 -0.40 29.64
CA LEU A 127 6.73 0.39 28.45
C LEU A 127 6.08 1.77 28.51
N GLU A 128 6.87 2.82 28.33
CA GLU A 128 6.39 4.21 28.25
C GLU A 128 6.64 4.79 26.86
N LEU A 129 5.59 5.30 26.23
CA LEU A 129 5.61 5.90 24.90
C LEU A 129 5.14 7.35 24.96
N THR A 130 6.05 8.29 24.74
CA THR A 130 5.77 9.72 24.71
C THR A 130 5.93 10.27 23.29
N ALA A 131 4.89 10.93 22.78
CA ALA A 131 4.87 11.57 21.46
C ALA A 131 4.38 13.03 21.58
N GLY A 132 5.27 13.99 21.37
CA GLY A 132 4.99 15.43 21.35
C GLY A 132 5.16 16.06 19.96
N GLY A 133 4.51 17.20 19.73
CA GLY A 133 4.58 17.92 18.45
C GLY A 133 3.70 17.28 17.37
N ALA A 134 4.26 17.02 16.18
CA ALA A 134 3.63 16.30 15.07
C ALA A 134 4.25 14.89 14.89
N SER A 135 4.69 14.28 15.99
CA SER A 135 5.37 12.98 15.98
C SER A 135 4.40 11.80 15.82
N LYS A 136 4.94 10.66 15.36
CA LYS A 136 4.19 9.41 15.18
C LYS A 136 4.94 8.21 15.78
N ILE A 137 4.25 7.40 16.58
CA ILE A 137 4.75 6.09 17.04
C ILE A 137 3.83 5.00 16.50
N GLU A 138 4.40 3.95 15.91
CA GLU A 138 3.69 2.74 15.49
C GLU A 138 4.45 1.48 15.96
N ALA A 139 3.80 0.65 16.78
CA ALA A 139 4.42 -0.55 17.35
C ALA A 139 3.40 -1.66 17.63
N ALA A 140 3.81 -2.91 17.40
CA ALA A 140 3.17 -4.06 18.04
C ALA A 140 3.88 -4.33 19.36
N VAL A 141 3.13 -4.50 20.45
CA VAL A 141 3.67 -4.62 21.81
C VAL A 141 3.07 -5.82 22.53
N ASP A 142 3.86 -6.43 23.41
CA ASP A 142 3.42 -7.45 24.36
C ASP A 142 3.96 -7.03 25.73
N VAL A 143 3.11 -6.32 26.50
CA VAL A 143 3.49 -5.65 27.76
C VAL A 143 2.91 -6.40 28.94
N GLN A 144 3.78 -6.97 29.77
CA GLN A 144 3.36 -7.91 30.81
C GLN A 144 2.71 -7.24 32.03
N ASN A 145 3.03 -5.97 32.31
CA ASN A 145 2.52 -5.27 33.49
C ASN A 145 1.83 -3.95 33.12
N HIS A 146 2.59 -2.92 32.77
CA HIS A 146 2.06 -1.56 32.60
C HIS A 146 2.57 -0.86 31.34
N LEU A 147 1.62 -0.38 30.53
CA LEU A 147 1.88 0.45 29.37
C LEU A 147 1.41 1.88 29.64
N THR A 148 2.30 2.86 29.45
CA THR A 148 1.96 4.28 29.53
C THR A 148 2.10 4.93 28.16
N THR A 149 1.09 5.68 27.72
CA THR A 149 1.13 6.48 26.49
C THR A 149 0.83 7.94 26.80
N LYS A 150 1.72 8.84 26.39
CA LYS A 150 1.59 10.29 26.59
C LYS A 150 1.64 10.98 25.23
N LEU A 151 0.59 11.72 24.90
CA LEU A 151 0.48 12.44 23.63
C LEU A 151 0.22 13.93 23.88
N SER A 152 0.97 14.78 23.17
CA SER A 152 0.77 16.23 23.19
C SER A 152 0.94 16.85 21.79
N GLY A 153 0.21 17.93 21.52
CA GLY A 153 0.24 18.60 20.21
C GLY A 153 -0.64 17.90 19.17
N ALA A 154 -0.13 17.68 17.96
CA ALA A 154 -0.78 16.96 16.85
C ALA A 154 -0.22 15.52 16.68
N ALA A 155 0.26 14.93 17.78
CA ALA A 155 0.94 13.63 17.77
C ALA A 155 -0.03 12.45 17.59
N LYS A 156 0.50 11.32 17.08
CA LYS A 156 -0.26 10.09 16.87
C LYS A 156 0.48 8.85 17.37
N ILE A 157 -0.18 8.04 18.18
CA ILE A 157 0.33 6.72 18.60
C ILE A 157 -0.61 5.62 18.06
N ILE A 158 -0.04 4.58 17.46
CA ILE A 158 -0.75 3.41 16.91
C ILE A 158 -0.17 2.15 17.55
N LEU A 159 -1.01 1.39 18.25
CA LEU A 159 -0.59 0.20 18.99
C LEU A 159 -1.42 -1.03 18.65
N TYR A 160 -0.74 -2.17 18.64
CA TYR A 160 -1.30 -3.51 18.45
C TYR A 160 -0.71 -4.47 19.48
N GLY A 161 -1.38 -5.59 19.75
CA GLY A 161 -0.88 -6.67 20.61
C GLY A 161 -1.61 -6.73 21.95
N ASN A 162 -0.89 -6.94 23.05
CA ASN A 162 -1.49 -7.14 24.38
C ASN A 162 -0.78 -6.29 25.44
N ALA A 163 -1.53 -5.79 26.42
CA ALA A 163 -0.98 -5.22 27.65
C ALA A 163 -1.91 -5.50 28.83
N VAL A 164 -1.38 -5.79 30.03
CA VAL A 164 -2.25 -5.99 31.20
C VAL A 164 -2.98 -4.71 31.60
N SER A 165 -2.24 -3.61 31.77
CA SER A 165 -2.79 -2.28 32.08
C SER A 165 -2.28 -1.21 31.11
N HIS A 166 -3.12 -0.22 30.80
CA HIS A 166 -2.79 0.87 29.88
C HIS A 166 -3.24 2.23 30.43
N GLU A 167 -2.30 3.12 30.72
CA GLU A 167 -2.57 4.52 31.02
C GLU A 167 -2.31 5.40 29.79
N ALA A 168 -3.30 6.21 29.42
CA ALA A 168 -3.24 7.08 28.26
C ALA A 168 -3.54 8.54 28.64
N TYR A 169 -2.57 9.43 28.42
CA TYR A 169 -2.70 10.86 28.64
C TYR A 169 -2.66 11.58 27.29
N LEU A 170 -3.74 12.25 26.91
CA LEU A 170 -3.91 12.93 25.63
C LEU A 170 -4.19 14.42 25.86
N SER A 171 -3.44 15.26 25.15
CA SER A 171 -3.62 16.71 25.18
C SER A 171 -3.41 17.35 23.79
N GLY A 172 -4.15 18.42 23.50
CA GLY A 172 -4.07 19.11 22.21
C GLY A 172 -4.93 18.43 21.13
N ALA A 173 -4.41 18.33 19.90
CA ALA A 173 -5.05 17.67 18.76
C ALA A 173 -4.48 16.25 18.53
N SER A 174 -4.22 15.53 19.63
CA SER A 174 -3.53 14.24 19.62
C SER A 174 -4.45 13.04 19.36
N LYS A 175 -3.92 11.96 18.79
CA LYS A 175 -4.70 10.77 18.46
C LYS A 175 -4.04 9.45 18.88
N LEU A 176 -4.71 8.69 19.73
CA LEU A 176 -4.34 7.33 20.12
C LEU A 176 -5.22 6.30 19.39
N VAL A 177 -4.59 5.39 18.65
CA VAL A 177 -5.25 4.29 17.93
C VAL A 177 -4.71 2.96 18.48
N ALA A 178 -5.38 2.44 19.50
CA ALA A 178 -5.04 1.20 20.20
C ALA A 178 -6.20 0.19 20.13
N GLN A 179 -6.97 0.18 19.03
CA GLN A 179 -8.08 -0.78 18.86
C GLN A 179 -7.59 -2.22 18.64
N GLY A 180 -6.34 -2.37 18.17
CA GLY A 180 -5.69 -3.67 18.02
C GLY A 180 -4.84 -4.07 19.22
N LEU A 181 -4.85 -3.28 20.30
CA LEU A 181 -4.20 -3.56 21.58
C LEU A 181 -5.27 -4.07 22.55
N GLU A 182 -5.18 -5.33 22.97
CA GLU A 182 -6.10 -5.91 23.96
C GLU A 182 -5.56 -5.64 25.38
N THR A 183 -6.42 -5.09 26.25
CA THR A 183 -6.04 -4.75 27.63
C THR A 183 -7.08 -5.15 28.66
N THR A 184 -6.65 -5.48 29.88
CA THR A 184 -7.58 -5.78 30.99
C THR A 184 -8.13 -4.50 31.61
N ALA A 185 -7.26 -3.51 31.86
CA ALA A 185 -7.66 -2.22 32.40
C ALA A 185 -7.01 -1.07 31.64
N THR A 186 -7.82 -0.10 31.21
CA THR A 186 -7.33 1.13 30.61
C THR A 186 -7.84 2.35 31.37
N PHE A 187 -6.95 3.29 31.66
CA PHE A 187 -7.28 4.64 32.12
C PHE A 187 -6.96 5.65 31.01
N VAL A 188 -7.90 6.54 30.69
CA VAL A 188 -7.70 7.59 29.68
C VAL A 188 -7.99 8.96 30.27
N ASP A 189 -6.98 9.83 30.34
CA ASP A 189 -7.15 11.26 30.57
C ASP A 189 -6.98 12.00 29.24
N ALA A 190 -8.04 12.64 28.75
CA ALA A 190 -8.08 13.26 27.44
C ALA A 190 -8.62 14.70 27.52
N SER A 191 -7.85 15.65 27.01
CA SER A 191 -8.18 17.08 26.97
C SER A 191 -7.96 17.71 25.60
N GLY A 192 -8.69 18.79 25.29
CA GLY A 192 -8.54 19.53 24.03
C GLY A 192 -9.38 18.94 22.89
N VAL A 193 -8.76 18.63 21.75
CA VAL A 193 -9.39 18.04 20.55
C VAL A 193 -8.77 16.67 20.26
N SER A 194 -8.70 15.84 21.31
CA SER A 194 -8.01 14.55 21.25
C SER A 194 -8.95 13.39 20.95
N GLU A 195 -8.46 12.34 20.28
CA GLU A 195 -9.23 11.12 20.02
C GLU A 195 -8.48 9.88 20.51
N ALA A 196 -9.08 9.08 21.39
CA ALA A 196 -8.58 7.78 21.82
C ALA A 196 -9.52 6.66 21.38
N ARG A 197 -9.01 5.67 20.65
CA ARG A 197 -9.74 4.45 20.29
C ARG A 197 -9.02 3.26 20.89
N ILE A 198 -9.64 2.60 21.86
CA ILE A 198 -9.01 1.56 22.69
C ILE A 198 -9.85 0.28 22.69
N THR A 199 -9.26 -0.82 23.14
CA THR A 199 -9.96 -2.07 23.42
C THR A 199 -9.55 -2.53 24.82
N ALA A 200 -10.47 -2.43 25.79
CA ALA A 200 -10.19 -2.74 27.19
C ALA A 200 -11.38 -3.40 27.88
N ASP A 201 -11.14 -4.43 28.70
CA ASP A 201 -12.19 -5.08 29.49
C ASP A 201 -12.81 -4.09 30.49
N THR A 202 -11.97 -3.28 31.14
CA THR A 202 -12.37 -2.18 32.01
C THR A 202 -11.78 -0.86 31.52
N LEU A 203 -12.60 0.20 31.46
CA LEU A 203 -12.19 1.54 31.05
C LEU A 203 -12.63 2.56 32.11
N GLU A 204 -11.66 3.31 32.62
CA GLU A 204 -11.88 4.56 33.36
C GLU A 204 -11.43 5.74 32.48
N GLN A 205 -12.21 6.83 32.44
CA GLN A 205 -11.90 7.96 31.56
C GLN A 205 -12.22 9.30 32.20
N HIS A 206 -11.29 10.25 32.04
CA HIS A 206 -11.47 11.67 32.32
C HIS A 206 -11.40 12.43 30.99
N ILE A 207 -12.49 13.09 30.63
CA ILE A 207 -12.61 13.78 29.34
C ILE A 207 -12.93 15.25 29.59
N SER A 208 -12.15 16.14 29.00
CA SER A 208 -12.40 17.58 28.99
C SER A 208 -12.25 18.16 27.57
N GLY A 209 -12.96 19.26 27.28
CA GLY A 209 -12.96 19.88 25.95
C GLY A 209 -13.77 19.08 24.91
N MET A 210 -13.26 19.01 23.68
CA MET A 210 -13.84 18.27 22.54
C MET A 210 -13.19 16.89 22.36
N ALA A 211 -12.64 16.32 23.43
CA ALA A 211 -12.01 15.02 23.42
C ALA A 211 -13.03 13.88 23.24
N LYS A 212 -12.63 12.83 22.52
CA LYS A 212 -13.45 11.64 22.27
C LYS A 212 -12.68 10.37 22.61
N VAL A 213 -13.22 9.58 23.53
CA VAL A 213 -12.72 8.24 23.85
C VAL A 213 -13.74 7.21 23.38
N THR A 214 -13.29 6.12 22.77
CA THR A 214 -14.16 5.04 22.31
C THR A 214 -13.54 3.70 22.68
N ASN A 215 -14.20 2.95 23.55
CA ASN A 215 -13.86 1.57 23.84
C ASN A 215 -14.63 0.64 22.89
N THR A 216 -13.88 -0.17 22.13
CA THR A 216 -14.45 -1.14 21.19
C THR A 216 -15.36 -2.18 21.89
N LEU A 217 -15.14 -2.44 23.19
CA LEU A 217 -16.02 -3.29 24.02
C LEU A 217 -17.23 -2.53 24.60
N GLY A 218 -17.08 -1.24 24.91
CA GLY A 218 -18.12 -0.38 25.51
C GLY A 218 -19.25 0.04 24.56
N ASP A 219 -18.98 0.11 23.26
CA ASP A 219 -20.02 0.37 22.22
C ASP A 219 -21.10 -0.74 22.15
N GLN A 220 -20.88 -1.90 22.79
CA GLN A 220 -21.90 -2.93 23.01
C GLN A 220 -22.82 -2.59 24.20
N ASN A 221 -22.31 -1.91 25.24
CA ASN A 221 -23.03 -1.63 26.48
C ASN A 221 -23.85 -0.34 26.42
N GLU A 222 -23.41 0.72 25.74
CA GLU A 222 -24.23 1.94 25.55
C GLU A 222 -25.48 1.71 24.69
N LYS A 223 -25.43 0.69 23.81
CA LYS A 223 -26.59 0.21 23.06
C LYS A 223 -27.59 -0.52 23.97
N ASN A 224 -27.08 -1.24 24.97
CA ASN A 224 -27.88 -1.94 25.98
C ASN A 224 -28.51 -0.96 27.00
N GLU A 225 -27.85 0.14 27.38
CA GLU A 225 -28.43 1.12 28.32
C GLU A 225 -29.54 1.99 27.71
N ARG A 226 -29.46 2.28 26.41
CA ARG A 226 -30.57 2.93 25.67
C ARG A 226 -31.77 2.01 25.48
N GLU A 227 -31.56 0.69 25.52
CA GLU A 227 -32.62 -0.33 25.57
C GLU A 227 -33.12 -0.58 27.00
N ALA A 228 -32.28 -0.45 28.03
CA ALA A 228 -32.63 -0.63 29.44
C ALA A 228 -33.54 0.48 30.00
N LYS A 229 -33.42 1.74 29.53
CA LYS A 229 -34.41 2.79 29.87
C LYS A 229 -35.79 2.57 29.24
N ARG A 230 -35.95 1.57 28.36
CA ARG A 230 -37.24 1.16 27.77
C ARG A 230 -37.82 -0.12 28.38
N GLN A 231 -37.10 -0.81 29.27
CA GLN A 231 -37.51 -2.09 29.85
C GLN A 231 -37.35 -2.06 31.37
N GLN A 232 -38.20 -1.27 32.04
CA GLN A 232 -38.69 -1.72 33.33
C GLN A 232 -39.71 -2.83 33.07
N THR A 233 -39.67 -3.85 33.94
CA THR A 233 -40.49 -5.09 34.00
C THR A 233 -40.05 -6.22 33.07
N THR A 234 -39.12 -7.06 33.54
CA THR A 234 -39.26 -8.53 33.61
C THR A 234 -37.96 -9.15 34.12
N ASP A 235 -38.04 -9.94 35.18
CA ASP A 235 -36.90 -10.63 35.76
C ASP A 235 -36.38 -11.70 34.78
N SER A 236 -35.06 -11.85 34.69
CA SER A 236 -34.47 -12.91 33.87
C SER A 236 -33.36 -13.64 34.62
N VAL A 237 -33.39 -14.97 34.55
CA VAL A 237 -32.36 -15.84 35.10
C VAL A 237 -31.49 -16.33 33.95
N THR A 238 -30.20 -16.02 33.99
CA THR A 238 -29.23 -16.51 33.00
C THR A 238 -28.27 -17.49 33.66
N VAL A 239 -28.20 -18.71 33.13
CA VAL A 239 -27.27 -19.76 33.55
C VAL A 239 -26.32 -20.08 32.40
N ASN A 240 -25.02 -19.93 32.65
CA ASN A 240 -23.98 -20.28 31.70
C ASN A 240 -23.42 -21.68 32.03
N LEU A 241 -23.59 -22.64 31.13
CA LEU A 241 -23.04 -24.00 31.21
C LEU A 241 -22.08 -24.21 30.03
N GLY A 242 -20.84 -23.73 30.16
CA GLY A 242 -19.82 -23.84 29.12
C GLY A 242 -20.21 -23.10 27.82
N LYS A 243 -20.37 -23.83 26.70
CA LYS A 243 -20.79 -23.26 25.39
C LYS A 243 -22.30 -23.06 25.28
N VAL A 244 -23.07 -23.45 26.29
CA VAL A 244 -24.53 -23.36 26.31
C VAL A 244 -24.95 -22.23 27.26
N LYS A 245 -25.73 -21.29 26.73
CA LYS A 245 -26.21 -20.11 27.46
C LYS A 245 -27.72 -20.16 27.63
N VAL A 246 -28.19 -20.73 28.74
CA VAL A 246 -29.62 -20.81 29.05
C VAL A 246 -30.06 -19.48 29.65
N LYS A 247 -30.98 -18.78 28.99
CA LYS A 247 -31.56 -17.52 29.47
C LYS A 247 -33.06 -17.69 29.58
N VAL A 248 -33.59 -17.77 30.80
CA VAL A 248 -35.03 -17.80 31.09
C VAL A 248 -35.49 -16.37 31.31
N LEU A 249 -36.49 -15.94 30.54
CA LEU A 249 -37.17 -14.66 30.69
C LEU A 249 -38.50 -14.96 31.36
N ASP A 250 -38.83 -14.27 32.47
CA ASP A 250 -40.13 -14.46 33.12
C ASP A 250 -41.21 -13.66 32.37
N GLY A 251 -42.28 -14.35 31.96
CA GLY A 251 -43.39 -13.85 31.13
C GLY A 251 -44.13 -14.99 30.43
N ASP A 252 -45.13 -14.68 29.59
CA ASP A 252 -46.01 -15.60 28.84
C ASP A 252 -45.29 -16.62 27.93
N SER A 253 -43.96 -16.59 27.81
CA SER A 253 -43.24 -17.58 27.04
C SER A 253 -41.85 -17.83 27.59
N THR A 254 -41.52 -19.11 27.80
CA THR A 254 -40.18 -19.53 28.21
C THR A 254 -39.27 -19.57 26.99
N VAL A 255 -38.36 -18.60 26.90
CA VAL A 255 -37.30 -18.62 25.89
C VAL A 255 -36.10 -19.39 26.44
N VAL A 256 -35.50 -20.26 25.63
CA VAL A 256 -34.26 -20.98 25.94
C VAL A 256 -33.32 -20.86 24.74
N ILE A 257 -32.14 -20.29 24.94
CA ILE A 257 -31.12 -20.20 23.89
C ILE A 257 -30.08 -21.30 24.12
N VAL A 258 -29.77 -22.07 23.10
CA VAL A 258 -28.74 -23.12 23.16
C VAL A 258 -27.84 -22.99 21.94
N GLY A 259 -26.65 -22.42 22.14
CA GLY A 259 -25.69 -22.18 21.08
C GLY A 259 -26.20 -21.20 20.02
N SER A 260 -26.50 -21.68 18.81
CA SER A 260 -27.02 -20.84 17.70
C SER A 260 -28.54 -20.95 17.51
N ARG A 261 -29.23 -21.69 18.39
CA ARG A 261 -30.68 -21.92 18.29
C ARG A 261 -31.40 -21.25 19.47
N LYS A 262 -32.46 -20.53 19.15
CA LYS A 262 -33.41 -19.92 20.08
C LYS A 262 -34.67 -20.78 20.09
N VAL A 263 -34.96 -21.42 21.21
CA VAL A 263 -36.19 -22.16 21.50
C VAL A 263 -37.14 -21.22 22.24
N VAL A 264 -38.39 -21.15 21.85
CA VAL A 264 -39.44 -20.37 22.50
C VAL A 264 -40.58 -21.33 22.80
N VAL A 265 -40.98 -21.44 24.06
CA VAL A 265 -42.15 -22.21 24.50
C VAL A 265 -43.23 -21.23 24.89
N ASP A 266 -44.39 -21.27 24.24
CA ASP A 266 -45.54 -20.42 24.59
C ASP A 266 -46.36 -21.00 25.78
N GLU A 267 -47.31 -20.24 26.30
CA GLU A 267 -48.18 -20.64 27.44
C GLU A 267 -48.99 -21.92 27.19
N ASN A 268 -49.22 -22.27 25.91
CA ASN A 268 -49.99 -23.45 25.51
C ASN A 268 -49.10 -24.69 25.33
N GLY A 269 -47.80 -24.58 25.60
CA GLY A 269 -46.82 -25.66 25.48
C GLY A 269 -46.30 -25.87 24.06
N ASN A 270 -46.55 -24.96 23.11
CA ASN A 270 -45.98 -25.07 21.77
C ASN A 270 -44.52 -24.64 21.78
N VAL A 271 -43.67 -25.44 21.12
CA VAL A 271 -42.23 -25.21 21.05
C VAL A 271 -41.84 -24.71 19.65
N ASN A 272 -41.23 -23.53 19.59
CA ASN A 272 -40.75 -22.92 18.34
C ASN A 272 -39.23 -22.74 18.36
N VAL A 273 -38.52 -23.31 17.39
CA VAL A 273 -37.05 -23.32 17.34
C VAL A 273 -36.56 -22.53 16.12
N SER A 274 -35.82 -21.46 16.36
CA SER A 274 -35.25 -20.58 15.33
C SER A 274 -33.73 -20.45 15.49
N LYS A 275 -33.01 -19.98 14.45
CA LYS A 275 -31.56 -19.81 14.47
C LYS A 275 -31.21 -18.32 14.59
N GLU A 276 -30.37 -17.94 15.56
CA GLU A 276 -30.00 -16.55 15.80
C GLU A 276 -29.00 -16.06 14.73
N GLN A 277 -29.37 -15.04 13.95
CA GLN A 277 -28.55 -14.51 12.85
C GLN A 277 -27.72 -13.29 13.31
N LYS A 278 -26.39 -13.40 13.29
CA LYS A 278 -25.47 -12.27 13.55
C LYS A 278 -25.47 -11.26 12.39
N PRO A 279 -25.36 -9.93 12.64
CA PRO A 279 -25.24 -8.94 11.58
C PRO A 279 -23.93 -9.14 10.80
N LYS A 280 -24.02 -9.22 9.47
CA LYS A 280 -22.85 -9.41 8.60
C LYS A 280 -22.01 -8.14 8.55
N LYS A 281 -20.69 -8.24 8.82
CA LYS A 281 -19.72 -7.16 8.55
C LYS A 281 -19.79 -6.79 7.07
N ARG A 282 -19.91 -5.50 6.76
CA ARG A 282 -19.90 -5.01 5.38
C ARG A 282 -18.49 -5.19 4.81
N LYS A 283 -18.41 -5.78 3.62
CA LYS A 283 -17.15 -5.99 2.90
C LYS A 283 -16.91 -4.78 2.00
N PHE A 284 -15.72 -4.19 2.07
CA PHE A 284 -15.22 -3.28 1.05
C PHE A 284 -15.01 -4.08 -0.24
N ASN A 285 -15.45 -3.54 -1.37
CA ASN A 285 -15.32 -4.17 -2.69
C ASN A 285 -14.71 -3.14 -3.63
N GLY A 286 -13.46 -3.36 -4.04
CA GLY A 286 -12.74 -2.48 -4.95
C GLY A 286 -13.28 -2.55 -6.38
N HIS A 287 -12.69 -1.70 -7.24
CA HIS A 287 -13.04 -1.61 -8.66
C HIS A 287 -11.78 -1.70 -9.54
N TRP A 288 -10.99 -2.77 -9.34
CA TRP A 288 -9.83 -3.11 -10.16
C TRP A 288 -10.13 -4.22 -11.17
N ALA A 289 -10.77 -5.31 -10.72
CA ALA A 289 -11.12 -6.43 -11.59
C ALA A 289 -12.00 -5.92 -12.72
N GLY A 290 -11.61 -6.20 -13.96
CA GLY A 290 -12.23 -5.52 -15.09
C GLY A 290 -11.64 -5.84 -16.43
N PHE A 291 -12.38 -5.48 -17.46
CA PHE A 291 -11.80 -5.20 -18.77
C PHE A 291 -11.56 -3.70 -18.90
N GLU A 292 -10.42 -3.28 -19.43
CA GLU A 292 -10.14 -1.87 -19.66
C GLU A 292 -9.77 -1.62 -21.11
N LEU A 293 -10.27 -0.52 -21.65
CA LEU A 293 -9.98 -0.08 -23.00
C LEU A 293 -9.60 1.39 -22.97
N GLY A 294 -8.46 1.72 -23.55
CA GLY A 294 -7.99 3.09 -23.61
C GLY A 294 -7.12 3.36 -24.83
N ILE A 295 -6.68 4.60 -24.91
CA ILE A 295 -5.59 5.01 -25.79
C ILE A 295 -4.30 5.09 -24.99
N ASN A 296 -3.17 4.93 -25.66
CA ASN A 296 -1.86 5.05 -25.04
C ASN A 296 -0.88 5.80 -25.94
N GLY A 297 0.11 6.43 -25.31
CA GLY A 297 1.12 7.21 -26.01
C GLY A 297 2.45 7.24 -25.28
N LEU A 298 3.40 7.98 -25.84
CA LEU A 298 4.70 8.28 -25.24
C LEU A 298 4.84 9.78 -25.10
N VAL A 299 5.53 10.20 -24.05
CA VAL A 299 5.94 11.59 -23.85
C VAL A 299 7.37 11.66 -23.33
N THR A 300 8.04 12.77 -23.60
CA THR A 300 9.35 13.13 -23.02
C THR A 300 9.22 13.51 -21.53
N PRO A 301 10.33 13.70 -20.79
CA PRO A 301 10.28 14.09 -19.37
C PRO A 301 9.53 15.41 -19.10
N ASP A 302 9.49 16.31 -20.09
CA ASP A 302 8.78 17.59 -20.08
C ASP A 302 7.35 17.50 -20.67
N PHE A 303 6.82 16.29 -20.84
CA PHE A 303 5.47 16.00 -21.36
C PHE A 303 5.24 16.41 -22.83
N SER A 304 6.30 16.53 -23.63
CA SER A 304 6.21 16.77 -25.07
C SER A 304 6.00 15.46 -25.85
N MET A 305 5.33 15.56 -27.00
CA MET A 305 5.24 14.48 -28.00
C MET A 305 6.27 14.63 -29.13
N ASP A 306 7.09 15.68 -29.08
CA ASP A 306 8.25 15.83 -29.95
C ASP A 306 9.46 15.13 -29.30
N TYR A 307 9.91 14.04 -29.92
CA TYR A 307 11.00 13.20 -29.40
C TYR A 307 12.38 13.68 -29.82
N GLY A 308 12.47 14.77 -30.60
CA GLY A 308 13.70 15.32 -31.12
C GLY A 308 14.25 14.59 -32.35
N ARG A 309 15.26 15.22 -32.94
CA ARG A 309 15.85 14.78 -34.21
C ARG A 309 16.43 13.37 -34.13
N GLY A 310 16.02 12.53 -35.07
CA GLY A 310 16.42 11.13 -35.18
C GLY A 310 15.50 10.15 -34.45
N TYR A 311 14.47 10.62 -33.73
CA TYR A 311 13.49 9.77 -33.04
C TYR A 311 12.05 9.97 -33.54
N GLU A 312 11.83 10.76 -34.59
CA GLU A 312 10.52 10.99 -35.24
C GLU A 312 9.92 9.70 -35.82
N PHE A 313 10.73 8.65 -35.98
CA PHE A 313 10.24 7.32 -36.33
C PHE A 313 9.34 6.70 -35.23
N LEU A 314 9.39 7.21 -34.00
CA LEU A 314 8.52 6.80 -32.89
C LEU A 314 7.21 7.58 -32.82
N ASP A 315 7.02 8.62 -33.64
CA ASP A 315 5.79 9.41 -33.68
C ASP A 315 4.57 8.52 -33.84
N GLN A 316 3.48 8.90 -33.16
CA GLN A 316 2.33 8.01 -32.99
C GLN A 316 1.04 8.61 -33.51
N ARG A 317 0.21 7.73 -34.07
CA ARG A 317 -1.22 7.97 -34.24
C ARG A 317 -1.92 7.56 -32.96
N VAL A 318 -1.97 8.45 -31.98
CA VAL A 318 -2.51 8.20 -30.63
C VAL A 318 -3.93 7.65 -30.70
N GLU A 319 -4.74 8.12 -31.65
CA GLU A 319 -6.12 7.65 -31.86
C GLU A 319 -6.23 6.18 -32.31
N LYS A 320 -5.10 5.59 -32.74
CA LYS A 320 -4.98 4.18 -33.15
C LYS A 320 -4.03 3.39 -32.25
N SER A 321 -3.43 4.02 -31.26
CA SER A 321 -2.61 3.39 -30.22
C SER A 321 -3.52 2.96 -29.09
N ILE A 322 -3.88 1.67 -29.07
CA ILE A 322 -4.89 1.12 -28.18
C ILE A 322 -4.23 0.34 -27.03
N ASN A 323 -4.63 0.67 -25.82
CA ASN A 323 -4.38 -0.09 -24.60
C ASN A 323 -5.59 -0.96 -24.26
N VAL A 324 -5.32 -2.23 -23.94
CA VAL A 324 -6.31 -3.19 -23.44
C VAL A 324 -5.77 -3.81 -22.16
N ASN A 325 -6.54 -3.80 -21.07
CA ASN A 325 -6.18 -4.51 -19.85
C ASN A 325 -7.25 -5.54 -19.47
N LEU A 326 -6.81 -6.68 -18.95
CA LEU A 326 -7.64 -7.71 -18.34
C LEU A 326 -7.18 -7.90 -16.90
N ASN A 327 -7.94 -7.38 -15.96
CA ASN A 327 -7.67 -7.45 -14.53
C ASN A 327 -8.46 -8.62 -13.96
N PHE A 328 -7.81 -9.79 -13.85
CA PHE A 328 -8.48 -11.08 -13.62
C PHE A 328 -8.48 -11.53 -12.16
N PHE A 329 -7.76 -10.83 -11.28
CA PHE A 329 -7.73 -11.11 -9.85
C PHE A 329 -7.72 -9.81 -9.07
N GLU A 330 -8.50 -9.75 -8.00
CA GLU A 330 -8.61 -8.61 -7.11
C GLU A 330 -8.63 -9.08 -5.65
N GLN A 331 -7.92 -8.33 -4.80
CA GLN A 331 -7.89 -8.49 -3.36
C GLN A 331 -8.17 -7.15 -2.70
N ASN A 332 -9.21 -7.15 -1.87
CA ASN A 332 -9.72 -5.97 -1.18
C ASN A 332 -9.45 -6.06 0.32
N ILE A 333 -8.89 -4.99 0.90
CA ILE A 333 -8.68 -4.87 2.34
C ILE A 333 -9.38 -3.61 2.82
N SER A 334 -10.46 -3.77 3.60
CA SER A 334 -11.17 -2.61 4.16
C SER A 334 -10.35 -1.95 5.25
N PHE A 335 -10.26 -0.62 5.23
CA PHE A 335 -9.65 0.17 6.30
C PHE A 335 -10.67 0.66 7.33
N ASN A 336 -11.98 0.51 7.09
CA ASN A 336 -13.01 0.95 8.03
C ASN A 336 -14.25 0.05 8.08
N GLN A 337 -15.03 0.18 9.15
CA GLN A 337 -16.26 -0.61 9.36
C GLN A 337 -17.39 -0.25 8.39
N LYS A 338 -17.36 0.96 7.83
CA LYS A 338 -18.29 1.40 6.77
C LYS A 338 -18.02 0.71 5.44
N GLY A 339 -16.84 0.11 5.25
CA GLY A 339 -16.44 -0.58 4.02
C GLY A 339 -16.32 0.36 2.83
N ASN A 340 -15.97 1.63 3.06
CA ASN A 340 -15.94 2.67 2.02
C ASN A 340 -14.56 3.29 1.81
N VAL A 341 -13.53 2.79 2.49
CA VAL A 341 -12.12 3.09 2.19
C VAL A 341 -11.34 1.79 2.34
N GLY A 342 -10.45 1.49 1.41
CA GLY A 342 -9.66 0.26 1.47
C GLY A 342 -8.46 0.25 0.54
N LEU A 343 -7.61 -0.76 0.74
CA LEU A 343 -6.57 -1.15 -0.20
C LEU A 343 -7.18 -2.06 -1.28
N VAL A 344 -6.84 -1.80 -2.53
CA VAL A 344 -7.11 -2.69 -3.65
C VAL A 344 -5.78 -3.15 -4.24
N SER A 345 -5.59 -4.46 -4.32
CA SER A 345 -4.49 -5.08 -5.06
C SER A 345 -5.05 -6.19 -5.95
N GLY A 346 -4.22 -6.86 -6.74
CA GLY A 346 -4.71 -7.82 -7.72
C GLY A 346 -3.68 -8.30 -8.70
N LEU A 347 -4.14 -8.89 -9.79
CA LEU A 347 -3.31 -9.19 -10.96
C LEU A 347 -4.06 -8.81 -12.23
N GLY A 348 -3.31 -8.44 -13.25
CA GLY A 348 -3.85 -8.15 -14.57
C GLY A 348 -2.87 -8.44 -15.69
N LEU A 349 -3.38 -8.43 -16.91
CA LEU A 349 -2.61 -8.47 -18.15
C LEU A 349 -2.86 -7.17 -18.90
N SER A 350 -1.80 -6.57 -19.43
CA SER A 350 -1.88 -5.31 -20.20
C SER A 350 -1.26 -5.49 -21.57
N TRP A 351 -2.02 -5.17 -22.62
CA TRP A 351 -1.56 -5.12 -24.00
C TRP A 351 -1.56 -3.68 -24.50
N ASN A 352 -0.38 -3.14 -24.75
CA ASN A 352 -0.17 -1.78 -25.23
C ASN A 352 0.24 -1.81 -26.70
N ASN A 353 -0.56 -1.19 -27.57
CA ASN A 353 -0.24 -1.10 -28.99
C ASN A 353 0.13 0.34 -29.34
N TYR A 354 1.37 0.58 -29.75
CA TYR A 354 1.82 1.89 -30.23
C TYR A 354 1.79 1.91 -31.75
N ARG A 355 0.82 2.60 -32.35
CA ARG A 355 0.69 2.73 -33.81
C ARG A 355 1.54 3.90 -34.29
N PHE A 356 2.56 3.61 -35.09
CA PHE A 356 3.42 4.65 -35.64
C PHE A 356 2.71 5.50 -36.69
N ALA A 357 3.05 6.79 -36.73
CA ALA A 357 2.56 7.76 -37.71
C ALA A 357 3.12 7.47 -39.09
N ASN A 358 4.41 7.12 -39.13
CA ASN A 358 5.19 6.76 -40.30
C ASN A 358 5.29 5.24 -40.49
N ASP A 359 5.63 4.82 -41.71
CA ASP A 359 5.88 3.42 -42.03
C ASP A 359 7.31 3.07 -41.64
N VAL A 360 7.44 2.51 -40.43
CA VAL A 360 8.72 2.31 -39.75
C VAL A 360 8.97 0.84 -39.46
N MET A 361 10.21 0.38 -39.60
CA MET A 361 10.71 -0.88 -39.06
C MET A 361 11.63 -0.61 -37.87
N LEU A 362 11.31 -1.17 -36.70
CA LEU A 362 12.19 -1.10 -35.54
C LEU A 362 13.13 -2.30 -35.52
N LYS A 363 14.38 -2.04 -35.18
CA LYS A 363 15.44 -3.03 -35.00
C LYS A 363 16.22 -2.75 -33.72
N ASN A 364 16.91 -3.78 -33.29
CA ASN A 364 17.89 -3.70 -32.23
C ASN A 364 19.26 -3.93 -32.85
N GLU A 365 20.05 -2.87 -32.91
CA GLU A 365 21.37 -2.90 -33.54
C GLU A 365 22.38 -2.28 -32.58
N ASN A 366 23.51 -2.98 -32.36
CA ASN A 366 24.56 -2.55 -31.44
C ASN A 366 24.05 -2.17 -30.03
N ASN A 367 23.10 -2.95 -29.50
CA ASN A 367 22.42 -2.69 -28.23
C ASN A 367 21.66 -1.35 -28.16
N LYS A 368 21.23 -0.81 -29.30
CA LYS A 368 20.38 0.39 -29.36
C LYS A 368 19.11 0.11 -30.15
N LEU A 369 18.04 0.79 -29.77
CA LEU A 369 16.85 0.91 -30.60
C LEU A 369 17.19 1.74 -31.83
N VAL A 370 16.92 1.18 -33.00
CA VAL A 370 17.03 1.87 -34.29
C VAL A 370 15.70 1.73 -35.02
N GLY A 371 15.28 2.77 -35.73
CA GLY A 371 14.11 2.77 -36.59
C GLY A 371 14.49 3.13 -38.02
N TYR A 372 13.90 2.45 -39.00
CA TYR A 372 14.10 2.71 -40.42
C TYR A 372 12.78 3.04 -41.10
N TYR A 373 12.78 4.04 -41.98
CA TYR A 373 11.62 4.30 -42.84
C TYR A 373 11.56 3.32 -44.00
N LEU A 374 10.34 2.93 -44.36
CA LEU A 374 10.06 2.00 -45.45
C LEU A 374 9.78 2.78 -46.74
N ASP A 375 10.70 2.74 -47.69
CA ASP A 375 10.56 3.43 -48.98
C ASP A 375 10.28 2.46 -50.13
N GLY A 376 9.40 2.87 -51.04
CA GLY A 376 8.99 2.06 -52.19
C GLY A 376 7.90 1.01 -51.90
N ILE A 377 7.31 0.97 -50.70
CA ILE A 377 6.24 0.02 -50.36
C ILE A 377 5.07 0.64 -49.59
N SER A 378 3.86 0.23 -49.94
CA SER A 378 2.64 0.64 -49.23
C SER A 378 2.38 -0.25 -48.00
N VAL A 379 2.35 0.36 -46.83
CA VAL A 379 2.07 -0.33 -45.56
C VAL A 379 0.74 0.16 -44.98
N LYS A 380 -0.12 -0.79 -44.58
CA LYS A 380 -1.37 -0.47 -43.90
C LYS A 380 -1.12 -0.03 -42.47
N LYS A 381 -0.17 -0.70 -41.82
CA LYS A 381 0.28 -0.36 -40.47
C LYS A 381 1.65 -0.90 -40.10
N SER A 382 2.39 -0.07 -39.38
CA SER A 382 3.48 -0.47 -38.50
C SER A 382 3.15 -0.11 -37.05
N LYS A 383 3.45 -1.03 -36.12
CA LYS A 383 3.23 -0.81 -34.69
C LYS A 383 4.17 -1.63 -33.82
N LEU A 384 4.39 -1.17 -32.60
CA LEU A 384 5.00 -1.92 -31.51
C LEU A 384 3.92 -2.39 -30.54
N VAL A 385 4.01 -3.64 -30.09
CA VAL A 385 3.06 -4.24 -29.16
C VAL A 385 3.81 -4.76 -27.94
N ASN A 386 3.41 -4.31 -26.76
CA ASN A 386 3.95 -4.80 -25.49
C ASN A 386 2.86 -5.54 -24.71
N SER A 387 3.24 -6.64 -24.07
CA SER A 387 2.40 -7.41 -23.16
C SER A 387 3.04 -7.45 -21.77
N TYR A 388 2.28 -7.10 -20.73
CA TYR A 388 2.72 -7.07 -19.34
C TYR A 388 1.84 -7.90 -18.43
N LEU A 389 2.42 -8.51 -17.41
CA LEU A 389 1.74 -8.90 -16.18
C LEU A 389 1.78 -7.71 -15.22
N THR A 390 0.65 -7.34 -14.64
CA THR A 390 0.51 -6.14 -13.80
C THR A 390 0.06 -6.47 -12.39
N LEU A 391 0.64 -5.78 -11.41
CA LEU A 391 0.33 -5.85 -9.98
C LEU A 391 0.00 -4.44 -9.47
N PRO A 392 -1.28 -4.12 -9.21
CA PRO A 392 -1.68 -2.84 -8.65
C PRO A 392 -1.51 -2.78 -7.12
N MET A 393 -1.36 -1.56 -6.62
CA MET A 393 -1.55 -1.21 -5.22
C MET A 393 -2.23 0.16 -5.16
N PHE A 394 -3.52 0.15 -4.81
CA PHE A 394 -4.37 1.33 -4.77
C PHE A 394 -4.95 1.57 -3.39
N ILE A 395 -5.10 2.85 -3.04
CA ILE A 395 -6.03 3.28 -2.00
C ILE A 395 -7.30 3.76 -2.72
N GLU A 396 -8.44 3.20 -2.37
CA GLU A 396 -9.73 3.55 -2.95
C GLU A 396 -10.67 4.13 -1.87
N PHE A 397 -11.38 5.20 -2.25
CA PHE A 397 -12.40 5.88 -1.47
C PHE A 397 -13.74 5.75 -2.20
N GLN A 398 -14.76 5.27 -1.49
CA GLN A 398 -16.13 5.15 -1.98
C GLN A 398 -17.02 6.16 -1.26
N MET A 399 -17.65 7.04 -2.04
CA MET A 399 -18.46 8.16 -1.61
C MET A 399 -19.89 8.01 -2.15
N GLY A 400 -20.89 8.39 -1.34
CA GLY A 400 -22.29 8.47 -1.75
C GLY A 400 -23.28 7.68 -0.87
N PRO A 401 -24.60 7.94 -1.01
CA PRO A 401 -25.63 7.35 -0.16
C PRO A 401 -25.73 5.83 -0.35
N GLU A 402 -25.92 5.14 0.77
CA GLU A 402 -25.92 3.67 0.92
C GLU A 402 -26.95 2.91 0.06
N LYS A 403 -27.99 3.60 -0.44
CA LYS A 403 -29.11 3.00 -1.19
C LYS A 403 -29.07 3.21 -2.71
N ASN A 404 -28.11 3.97 -3.25
CA ASN A 404 -28.06 4.26 -4.69
C ASN A 404 -27.02 3.39 -5.42
N LYS A 405 -27.39 2.90 -6.62
CA LYS A 405 -26.56 2.12 -7.55
C LYS A 405 -25.41 2.93 -8.22
N GLY A 406 -25.03 4.06 -7.64
CA GLY A 406 -24.07 5.00 -8.21
C GLY A 406 -23.16 5.59 -7.15
N LYS A 407 -22.47 4.72 -6.39
CA LYS A 407 -21.37 5.20 -5.53
C LYS A 407 -20.30 5.79 -6.42
N VAL A 408 -19.86 6.98 -6.07
CA VAL A 408 -18.66 7.56 -6.66
C VAL A 408 -17.48 6.88 -6.00
N HIS A 409 -16.53 6.38 -6.77
CA HIS A 409 -15.28 5.87 -6.23
C HIS A 409 -14.11 6.59 -6.86
N LEU A 410 -13.06 6.76 -6.06
CA LEU A 410 -11.81 7.39 -6.46
C LEU A 410 -10.68 6.52 -5.92
N ALA A 411 -9.80 6.05 -6.79
CA ALA A 411 -8.62 5.29 -6.42
C ALA A 411 -7.36 5.94 -6.98
N PHE A 412 -6.29 5.93 -6.19
CA PHE A 412 -4.97 6.36 -6.62
C PHE A 412 -3.91 5.42 -6.06
N GLY A 413 -2.82 5.28 -6.80
CA GLY A 413 -1.75 4.37 -6.40
C GLY A 413 -0.80 4.05 -7.54
N VAL A 414 -0.17 2.88 -7.46
CA VAL A 414 0.86 2.45 -8.41
C VAL A 414 0.54 1.09 -9.00
N ILE A 415 1.05 0.85 -10.21
CA ILE A 415 0.99 -0.46 -10.88
C ILE A 415 2.42 -0.88 -11.24
N GLY A 416 2.88 -1.98 -10.66
CA GLY A 416 4.09 -2.65 -11.12
C GLY A 416 3.79 -3.51 -12.34
N GLY A 417 4.63 -3.43 -13.38
CA GLY A 417 4.45 -4.19 -14.61
C GLY A 417 5.71 -4.97 -14.99
N TRP A 418 5.57 -6.27 -15.28
CA TRP A 418 6.62 -7.10 -15.86
C TRP A 418 6.30 -7.43 -17.32
N ARG A 419 7.17 -6.99 -18.24
CA ARG A 419 7.04 -7.20 -19.69
C ARG A 419 7.50 -8.61 -20.04
N PHE A 420 6.53 -9.50 -20.33
CA PHE A 420 6.84 -10.87 -20.73
C PHE A 420 6.87 -11.06 -22.26
N SER A 421 6.36 -10.10 -23.04
CA SER A 421 6.43 -10.15 -24.50
C SER A 421 6.43 -8.75 -25.12
N SER A 422 7.19 -8.59 -26.20
CA SER A 422 7.15 -7.43 -27.07
C SER A 422 7.39 -7.87 -28.51
N HIS A 423 6.66 -7.27 -29.44
CA HIS A 423 6.86 -7.52 -30.86
C HIS A 423 6.45 -6.33 -31.71
N THR A 424 7.13 -6.15 -32.84
CA THR A 424 6.64 -5.27 -33.91
C THR A 424 5.63 -6.01 -34.77
N LYS A 425 4.77 -5.27 -35.46
CA LYS A 425 3.89 -5.80 -36.50
C LYS A 425 3.80 -4.83 -37.67
N ILE A 426 4.20 -5.30 -38.85
CA ILE A 426 4.06 -4.56 -40.11
C ILE A 426 3.08 -5.31 -41.02
N TYR A 427 2.08 -4.61 -41.55
CA TYR A 427 1.12 -5.11 -42.53
C TYR A 427 1.43 -4.49 -43.89
N TYR A 428 1.99 -5.28 -44.80
CA TYR A 428 2.27 -4.86 -46.17
C TYR A 428 1.01 -4.99 -47.04
N LEU A 429 0.75 -4.02 -47.91
CA LEU A 429 -0.34 -4.09 -48.89
C LEU A 429 0.07 -4.80 -50.18
N GLU A 430 1.38 -4.86 -50.44
CA GLU A 430 1.96 -5.39 -51.66
C GLU A 430 2.79 -6.66 -51.35
N GLN A 431 2.70 -7.67 -52.22
CA GLN A 431 3.42 -8.96 -52.10
C GLN A 431 4.68 -8.93 -52.96
N ASN A 432 5.74 -9.62 -52.50
CA ASN A 432 7.00 -9.79 -53.24
C ASN A 432 7.63 -8.49 -53.74
N LYS A 433 7.28 -7.35 -53.14
CA LYS A 433 7.75 -6.05 -53.59
C LYS A 433 9.06 -5.72 -52.88
N VAL A 434 10.07 -5.36 -53.66
CA VAL A 434 11.35 -4.87 -53.14
C VAL A 434 11.15 -3.44 -52.63
N PHE A 435 11.71 -3.15 -51.46
CA PHE A 435 11.62 -1.86 -50.79
C PHE A 435 12.92 -1.57 -50.05
N ARG A 436 13.13 -0.31 -49.69
CA ARG A 436 14.38 0.19 -49.10
C ARG A 436 14.16 0.62 -47.66
N LEU A 437 15.14 0.33 -46.81
CA LEU A 437 15.23 0.88 -45.45
C LEU A 437 16.05 2.16 -45.49
N ILE A 438 15.45 3.27 -45.06
CA ILE A 438 16.11 4.58 -45.00
C ILE A 438 16.39 4.95 -43.54
N ASP A 439 17.63 5.37 -43.25
CA ASP A 439 18.01 5.90 -41.93
C ASP A 439 17.38 7.28 -41.68
N PRO A 440 16.75 7.52 -40.52
CA PRO A 440 16.05 8.77 -40.24
C PRO A 440 16.97 10.00 -40.06
N ILE A 441 18.26 9.79 -39.79
CA ILE A 441 19.23 10.86 -39.53
C ILE A 441 20.03 11.18 -40.79
N SER A 442 20.63 10.17 -41.42
CA SER A 442 21.46 10.34 -42.62
C SER A 442 20.65 10.40 -43.92
N ASN A 443 19.41 9.89 -43.90
CA ASN A 443 18.55 9.73 -45.08
C ASN A 443 19.16 8.81 -46.16
N GLU A 444 20.13 7.98 -45.79
CA GLU A 444 20.77 7.01 -46.68
C GLU A 444 20.01 5.68 -46.71
N VAL A 445 20.11 4.98 -47.84
CA VAL A 445 19.58 3.62 -47.99
C VAL A 445 20.52 2.65 -47.30
N VAL A 446 20.05 2.02 -46.23
CA VAL A 446 20.84 1.10 -45.41
C VAL A 446 20.76 -0.33 -45.93
N ARG A 447 19.57 -0.74 -46.41
CA ARG A 447 19.33 -2.12 -46.86
C ARG A 447 18.12 -2.20 -47.79
N GLU A 448 18.19 -3.10 -48.78
CA GLU A 448 17.02 -3.53 -49.54
C GLU A 448 16.38 -4.79 -48.94
N MET A 449 15.05 -4.83 -48.94
CA MET A 449 14.26 -5.93 -48.42
C MET A 449 13.11 -6.25 -49.37
N GLN A 450 12.52 -7.43 -49.23
CA GLN A 450 11.36 -7.86 -50.01
C GLN A 450 10.18 -8.18 -49.10
N SER A 451 8.99 -7.73 -49.48
CA SER A 451 7.76 -8.04 -48.72
C SER A 451 7.35 -9.51 -48.87
N PRO A 452 6.63 -10.09 -47.89
CA PRO A 452 6.27 -11.50 -47.93
C PRO A 452 5.43 -11.92 -49.15
N ALA A 453 5.59 -13.18 -49.53
CA ALA A 453 4.94 -13.82 -50.68
C ALA A 453 3.59 -14.50 -50.34
N THR A 454 2.76 -13.96 -49.43
CA THR A 454 1.65 -14.74 -48.83
C THR A 454 0.25 -14.23 -49.21
N ASN A 455 -0.62 -15.13 -49.70
CA ASN A 455 -1.99 -14.80 -50.13
C ASN A 455 -3.00 -14.49 -49.00
N LYS A 456 -2.63 -14.69 -47.73
CA LYS A 456 -3.48 -14.42 -46.57
C LYS A 456 -2.77 -13.48 -45.60
N ARG A 457 -3.04 -12.18 -45.73
CA ARG A 457 -2.59 -11.07 -44.85
C ARG A 457 -1.06 -11.03 -44.72
N ASN A 458 -0.38 -10.25 -45.57
CA ASN A 458 1.06 -10.00 -45.52
C ASN A 458 1.50 -9.28 -44.23
N ILE A 459 1.54 -10.01 -43.12
CA ILE A 459 1.87 -9.49 -41.80
C ILE A 459 3.18 -10.12 -41.35
N VAL A 460 4.18 -9.28 -41.11
CA VAL A 460 5.41 -9.69 -40.43
C VAL A 460 5.33 -9.26 -38.98
N LYS A 461 5.72 -10.16 -38.07
CA LYS A 461 5.93 -9.85 -36.65
C LYS A 461 7.35 -10.23 -36.26
N GLU A 462 8.01 -9.37 -35.52
CA GLU A 462 9.35 -9.64 -35.00
C GLU A 462 9.32 -9.49 -33.49
N PHE A 463 9.69 -10.55 -32.77
CA PHE A 463 9.72 -10.58 -31.32
C PHE A 463 11.13 -10.24 -30.86
N ASP A 464 11.26 -9.13 -30.15
CA ASP A 464 12.49 -8.69 -29.50
C ASP A 464 12.10 -7.75 -28.35
N SER A 465 13.05 -7.49 -27.46
CA SER A 465 13.00 -6.47 -26.42
C SER A 465 12.94 -5.04 -26.95
N PHE A 466 13.45 -4.76 -28.15
CA PHE A 466 13.60 -3.40 -28.71
C PHE A 466 14.23 -2.41 -27.71
N GLN A 467 15.18 -2.89 -26.92
CA GLN A 467 15.84 -2.16 -25.84
C GLN A 467 14.90 -1.53 -24.81
N GLN A 468 13.70 -2.10 -24.64
CA GLN A 468 12.73 -1.67 -23.64
C GLN A 468 13.08 -2.19 -22.26
N SER A 469 12.75 -1.42 -21.22
CA SER A 469 12.82 -1.87 -19.83
C SER A 469 11.94 -3.12 -19.62
N PRO A 470 12.43 -4.17 -18.94
CA PRO A 470 11.65 -5.37 -18.66
C PRO A 470 10.62 -5.14 -17.54
N PHE A 471 10.84 -4.13 -16.70
CA PHE A 471 9.93 -3.71 -15.65
C PHE A 471 9.51 -2.27 -15.85
N LYS A 472 8.29 -1.95 -15.44
CA LYS A 472 7.78 -0.58 -15.35
C LYS A 472 7.06 -0.36 -14.04
N LEU A 473 7.01 0.90 -13.62
CA LEU A 473 6.19 1.35 -12.50
C LEU A 473 5.34 2.52 -12.99
N ASP A 474 4.02 2.39 -12.87
CA ASP A 474 3.08 3.39 -13.33
C ASP A 474 2.36 4.04 -12.14
N ALA A 475 2.34 5.37 -12.08
CA ALA A 475 1.39 6.09 -11.25
C ALA A 475 0.00 6.01 -11.91
N SER A 476 -1.05 5.76 -11.13
CA SER A 476 -2.39 5.59 -11.68
C SER A 476 -3.46 6.28 -10.84
N LEU A 477 -4.41 6.88 -11.54
CA LEU A 477 -5.62 7.51 -11.02
C LEU A 477 -6.83 6.86 -11.67
N ARG A 478 -7.85 6.57 -10.87
CA ARG A 478 -9.08 5.90 -11.28
C ARG A 478 -10.25 6.60 -10.62
N ALA A 479 -11.31 6.84 -11.38
CA ALA A 479 -12.53 7.44 -10.87
C ALA A 479 -13.73 6.81 -11.54
N GLY A 480 -14.78 6.52 -10.79
CA GLY A 480 -15.96 5.92 -11.35
C GLY A 480 -17.25 6.35 -10.68
N TRP A 481 -18.33 6.25 -11.42
CA TRP A 481 -19.69 6.53 -10.97
C TRP A 481 -20.69 5.63 -11.71
N GLY A 482 -21.33 4.74 -10.97
CA GLY A 482 -22.29 3.78 -11.53
C GLY A 482 -21.61 2.82 -12.49
N VAL A 483 -21.96 2.88 -13.77
CA VAL A 483 -21.40 2.01 -14.83
C VAL A 483 -20.22 2.65 -15.57
N VAL A 484 -19.91 3.92 -15.29
CA VAL A 484 -18.84 4.65 -15.96
C VAL A 484 -17.63 4.67 -15.03
N ASN A 485 -16.57 3.97 -15.43
CA ASN A 485 -15.31 3.90 -14.71
C ASN A 485 -14.20 4.39 -15.65
N LEU A 486 -13.39 5.35 -15.20
CA LEU A 486 -12.29 5.94 -15.95
C LEU A 486 -10.96 5.61 -15.27
N PHE A 487 -9.92 5.43 -16.07
CA PHE A 487 -8.56 5.28 -15.58
C PHE A 487 -7.57 6.13 -16.37
N ALA A 488 -6.52 6.56 -15.69
CA ALA A 488 -5.34 7.16 -16.27
C ALA A 488 -4.10 6.54 -15.61
N THR A 489 -3.06 6.32 -16.41
CA THR A 489 -1.76 5.84 -15.95
C THR A 489 -0.64 6.64 -16.59
N TYR A 490 0.41 6.93 -15.84
CA TYR A 490 1.64 7.52 -16.32
C TYR A 490 2.83 6.73 -15.77
N SER A 491 3.72 6.27 -16.65
CA SER A 491 4.91 5.55 -16.22
C SER A 491 5.90 6.50 -15.59
N ILE A 492 6.36 6.19 -14.37
CA ILE A 492 7.43 6.93 -13.69
C ILE A 492 8.82 6.34 -13.99
N THR A 493 8.87 5.28 -14.79
CA THR A 493 10.09 4.65 -15.30
C THR A 493 10.17 4.78 -16.82
N PRO A 494 11.35 5.02 -17.40
CA PRO A 494 11.49 5.16 -18.85
C PRO A 494 11.21 3.83 -19.58
N MET A 495 10.58 3.94 -20.75
CA MET A 495 10.25 2.80 -21.61
C MET A 495 11.49 2.05 -22.08
N PHE A 496 12.58 2.77 -22.37
CA PHE A 496 13.81 2.23 -22.90
C PHE A 496 14.90 2.16 -21.84
N ILE A 497 15.79 1.17 -21.97
CA ILE A 497 16.98 1.03 -21.12
C ILE A 497 17.86 2.26 -21.32
N LYS A 498 18.40 2.79 -20.23
CA LYS A 498 19.27 3.98 -20.23
C LYS A 498 20.38 3.85 -21.30
N ASN A 499 20.54 4.91 -22.10
CA ASN A 499 21.50 5.01 -23.22
C ASN A 499 21.28 4.03 -24.39
N ARG A 500 20.13 3.34 -24.45
CA ARG A 500 19.80 2.38 -25.51
C ARG A 500 18.58 2.78 -26.35
N GLY A 501 17.98 3.93 -26.05
CA GLY A 501 16.87 4.55 -26.76
C GLY A 501 16.60 5.94 -26.18
N PRO A 502 15.60 6.67 -26.71
CA PRO A 502 15.21 7.96 -26.16
C PRO A 502 14.56 7.81 -24.78
N GLU A 503 14.65 8.84 -23.94
CA GLU A 503 14.02 8.85 -22.63
C GLU A 503 12.54 9.21 -22.76
N LEU A 504 11.70 8.19 -22.96
CA LEU A 504 10.26 8.33 -23.15
C LEU A 504 9.46 7.59 -22.08
N TYR A 505 8.34 8.19 -21.66
CA TYR A 505 7.45 7.68 -20.62
C TYR A 505 6.07 7.33 -21.21
N PRO A 506 5.64 6.07 -21.06
CA PRO A 506 4.30 5.66 -21.46
C PRO A 506 3.19 6.30 -20.64
N TYR A 507 2.10 6.66 -21.29
CA TYR A 507 0.84 7.00 -20.62
C TYR A 507 -0.34 6.26 -21.26
N SER A 508 -1.41 6.07 -20.50
CA SER A 508 -2.68 5.52 -20.98
C SER A 508 -3.85 6.22 -20.32
N ILE A 509 -4.93 6.42 -21.06
CA ILE A 509 -6.19 6.97 -20.55
C ILE A 509 -7.33 6.19 -21.19
N GLY A 510 -8.34 5.80 -20.41
CA GLY A 510 -9.44 5.01 -20.93
C GLY A 510 -10.58 4.78 -19.96
N ILE A 511 -11.40 3.80 -20.31
CA ILE A 511 -12.57 3.37 -19.56
C ILE A 511 -12.40 1.94 -19.07
N THR A 512 -12.98 1.63 -17.93
CA THR A 512 -13.12 0.27 -17.39
C THR A 512 -14.55 -0.21 -17.64
N ILE A 513 -14.69 -1.42 -18.17
CA ILE A 513 -15.94 -2.06 -18.57
C ILE A 513 -16.08 -3.37 -17.78
N GLY A 514 -17.14 -3.44 -16.98
CA GLY A 514 -17.53 -4.62 -16.21
C GLY A 514 -16.68 -4.80 -14.95
N ASP A 515 -17.31 -4.59 -13.79
CA ASP A 515 -16.79 -5.02 -12.49
C ASP A 515 -17.29 -6.47 -12.23
N TRP A 516 -16.47 -7.31 -11.61
CA TRP A 516 -16.68 -8.77 -11.49
C TRP A 516 -17.34 -9.15 -10.17
#